data_AF-A0A251STE0-F1
#
_entry.id   AF-A0A251STE0-F1
#
_cell.length_a   1.000
_cell.length_b   1.000
_cell.length_c   1.000
_cell.angle_alpha   90.00
_cell.angle_beta   90.00
_cell.angle_gamma   90.00
#
_symmetry.space_group_name_H-M   'P 1'
#
loop_
_entity.id
_entity.type
_entity.pdbx_description
1 polymer ?
#
loop_
_entity_poly.entity_id
_entity_poly.type
_entity_poly.pdbx_seq_one_letter_code
_entity_poly.pdbx_strand_id
1 'polypeptide(L)'
;MNSFKTIDARGVNVHIANGACITIQYVTNIIIHGLRIHNCKRTGNAMVRSSPLHFSWRTMADGDGISIFGAITISNNLFTHHNEVMLLGHSDSYKRDKVMQVTVAYNHFGEGLVQRMPRCRHGYFHVNNDYTHWDMHAIGGSANPTINSEGNGYVAPSNPNAKEDSYTNPESFL
;
A
#
# COMPACT_ATOMS: atom_id res chain seq x y z
N MET A 1 -8.14 -4.33 12.48
CA MET A 1 -7.46 -5.64 12.65
C MET A 1 -6.49 -5.53 13.82
N ASN A 2 -6.22 -6.63 14.54
CA ASN A 2 -5.20 -6.70 15.61
C ASN A 2 -3.86 -7.23 15.07
N SER A 3 -2.75 -7.07 15.81
CA SER A 3 -1.43 -7.61 15.44
C SER A 3 -1.42 -9.14 15.29
N PHE A 4 -0.37 -9.66 14.64
CA PHE A 4 -0.13 -11.10 14.44
C PHE A 4 -1.27 -11.77 13.68
N LYS A 5 -1.54 -11.28 12.46
CA LYS A 5 -2.59 -11.80 11.60
C LYS A 5 -2.08 -11.98 10.18
N THR A 6 -2.71 -12.92 9.48
CA THR A 6 -2.43 -13.18 8.08
C THR A 6 -3.75 -13.18 7.34
N ILE A 7 -3.81 -12.42 6.25
CA ILE A 7 -4.84 -12.52 5.23
C ILE A 7 -4.18 -13.24 4.07
N ASP A 8 -4.65 -14.44 3.77
CA ASP A 8 -4.06 -15.33 2.78
C ASP A 8 -5.15 -15.90 1.89
N ALA A 9 -4.98 -15.70 0.60
CA ALA A 9 -5.87 -16.20 -0.44
C ALA A 9 -5.21 -17.25 -1.35
N ARG A 10 -4.13 -17.91 -0.90
CA ARG A 10 -3.54 -19.03 -1.65
C ARG A 10 -4.59 -20.10 -1.94
N GLY A 11 -4.57 -20.59 -3.18
CA GLY A 11 -5.46 -21.65 -3.65
C GLY A 11 -6.89 -21.21 -3.96
N VAL A 12 -7.25 -19.94 -3.73
CA VAL A 12 -8.60 -19.42 -4.00
C VAL A 12 -8.53 -18.04 -4.64
N ASN A 13 -9.60 -17.65 -5.35
CA ASN A 13 -9.69 -16.31 -5.91
C ASN A 13 -10.47 -15.38 -4.99
N VAL A 14 -9.77 -14.55 -4.21
CA VAL A 14 -10.37 -13.58 -3.29
C VAL A 14 -10.19 -12.17 -3.82
N HIS A 15 -11.31 -11.47 -3.99
CA HIS A 15 -11.36 -10.08 -4.40
C HIS A 15 -11.76 -9.17 -3.22
N ILE A 16 -11.02 -8.08 -3.02
CA ILE A 16 -11.42 -6.97 -2.15
C ILE A 16 -11.69 -5.77 -3.07
N ALA A 17 -12.97 -5.39 -3.20
CA ALA A 17 -13.37 -4.42 -4.20
C ALA A 17 -14.67 -3.68 -3.89
N ASN A 18 -14.90 -2.60 -4.65
CA ASN A 18 -16.15 -1.84 -4.73
C ASN A 18 -16.55 -1.09 -3.44
N GLY A 19 -15.61 -0.86 -2.54
CA GLY A 19 -15.84 -0.16 -1.28
C GLY A 19 -14.54 0.29 -0.64
N ALA A 20 -14.55 0.45 0.68
CA ALA A 20 -13.31 0.60 1.42
C ALA A 20 -12.51 -0.71 1.30
N CYS A 21 -11.24 -0.59 0.94
CA CYS A 21 -10.34 -1.72 0.88
C CYS A 21 -9.71 -1.96 2.25
N ILE A 22 -8.38 -2.02 2.36
CA ILE A 22 -7.74 -2.45 3.60
C ILE A 22 -7.13 -1.26 4.34
N THR A 23 -7.53 -1.10 5.60
CA THR A 23 -6.89 -0.14 6.52
C THR A 23 -6.35 -0.88 7.74
N ILE A 24 -5.06 -0.67 8.03
CA ILE A 24 -4.34 -1.32 9.11
C ILE A 24 -3.66 -0.25 9.97
N GLN A 25 -4.20 0.01 11.13
CA GLN A 25 -3.74 1.08 12.02
C GLN A 25 -3.18 0.50 13.32
N TYR A 26 -2.03 1.02 13.75
CA TYR A 26 -1.42 0.76 15.06
C TYR A 26 -1.23 -0.71 15.41
N VAL A 27 -0.87 -1.53 14.42
CA VAL A 27 -0.60 -2.97 14.61
C VAL A 27 0.62 -3.41 13.82
N THR A 28 1.19 -4.54 14.24
CA THR A 28 2.43 -5.10 13.68
C THR A 28 2.25 -6.59 13.38
N ASN A 29 3.18 -7.14 12.61
CA ASN A 29 3.23 -8.56 12.26
C ASN A 29 1.97 -8.98 11.50
N ILE A 30 1.70 -8.25 10.43
CA ILE A 30 0.63 -8.57 9.48
C ILE A 30 1.24 -9.10 8.19
N ILE A 31 0.63 -10.14 7.64
CA ILE A 31 0.89 -10.60 6.27
C ILE A 31 -0.38 -10.44 5.44
N ILE A 32 -0.27 -9.80 4.28
CA ILE A 32 -1.33 -9.73 3.27
C ILE A 32 -0.81 -10.43 2.02
N HIS A 33 -1.50 -11.49 1.61
CA HIS A 33 -1.01 -12.38 0.57
C HIS A 33 -2.09 -12.92 -0.37
N GLY A 34 -1.80 -12.92 -1.67
CA GLY A 34 -2.59 -13.62 -2.68
C GLY A 34 -3.91 -12.93 -3.07
N LEU A 35 -4.13 -11.68 -2.69
CA LEU A 35 -5.41 -10.99 -2.90
C LEU A 35 -5.46 -10.28 -4.27
N ARG A 36 -6.67 -10.12 -4.80
CA ARG A 36 -6.98 -9.17 -5.88
C ARG A 36 -7.67 -7.95 -5.30
N ILE A 37 -7.01 -6.79 -5.34
CA ILE A 37 -7.50 -5.53 -4.73
C ILE A 37 -7.76 -4.53 -5.85
N HIS A 38 -9.01 -4.08 -6.00
CA HIS A 38 -9.39 -3.21 -7.11
C HIS A 38 -10.67 -2.40 -6.83
N ASN A 39 -10.89 -1.32 -7.58
CA ASN A 39 -12.09 -0.48 -7.46
C ASN A 39 -12.38 0.00 -6.03
N CYS A 40 -11.34 0.28 -5.25
CA CYS A 40 -11.52 0.84 -3.91
C CYS A 40 -12.05 2.27 -4.04
N LYS A 41 -12.94 2.63 -3.13
CA LYS A 41 -13.65 3.92 -3.16
C LYS A 41 -13.60 4.53 -1.78
N ARG A 42 -13.55 5.86 -1.74
CA ARG A 42 -13.80 6.63 -0.53
C ARG A 42 -15.17 6.22 0.02
N THR A 43 -15.22 5.81 1.28
CA THR A 43 -16.49 5.46 1.94
C THR A 43 -16.79 6.40 3.09
N GLY A 44 -18.08 6.56 3.39
CA GLY A 44 -18.53 7.28 4.58
C GLY A 44 -18.13 6.56 5.87
N ASN A 45 -18.49 7.16 6.99
CA ASN A 45 -18.26 6.58 8.31
C ASN A 45 -19.03 5.27 8.46
N ALA A 46 -18.42 4.28 9.10
CA ALA A 46 -19.03 2.98 9.30
C ALA A 46 -18.62 2.35 10.63
N MET A 47 -19.50 1.51 11.18
CA MET A 47 -19.12 0.60 12.27
C MET A 47 -18.37 -0.58 11.68
N VAL A 48 -17.08 -0.69 12.02
CA VAL A 48 -16.22 -1.76 11.53
C VAL A 48 -15.94 -2.74 12.66
N ARG A 49 -16.23 -4.01 12.41
CA ARG A 49 -15.94 -5.10 13.33
C ARG A 49 -14.42 -5.34 13.40
N SER A 50 -13.83 -5.33 14.60
CA SER A 50 -12.42 -5.66 14.80
C SER A 50 -12.19 -6.99 15.53
N SER A 51 -13.23 -7.57 16.14
CA SER A 51 -13.26 -8.92 16.69
C SER A 51 -14.71 -9.46 16.69
N PRO A 52 -14.96 -10.76 16.94
CA PRO A 52 -16.33 -11.29 16.99
C PRO A 52 -17.27 -10.55 17.94
N LEU A 53 -16.73 -9.90 18.97
CA LEU A 53 -17.47 -9.21 20.02
C LEU A 53 -17.26 -7.68 20.01
N HIS A 54 -16.46 -7.13 19.09
CA HIS A 54 -16.07 -5.72 19.11
C HIS A 54 -16.27 -5.04 17.76
N PHE A 55 -16.98 -3.91 17.80
CA PHE A 55 -17.19 -3.01 16.68
C PHE A 55 -16.70 -1.63 17.10
N SER A 56 -16.05 -0.92 16.19
CA SER A 56 -15.61 0.45 16.43
C SER A 56 -16.07 1.35 15.31
N TRP A 57 -16.40 2.58 15.67
CA TRP A 57 -16.64 3.63 14.70
C TRP A 57 -15.36 3.92 13.93
N ARG A 58 -15.43 3.86 12.61
CA ARG A 58 -14.37 4.30 11.71
C ARG A 58 -14.86 5.52 10.95
N THR A 59 -14.03 6.56 10.98
CA THR A 59 -14.20 7.74 10.15
C THR A 59 -13.99 7.38 8.68
N MET A 60 -14.30 8.32 7.80
CA MET A 60 -14.14 8.19 6.36
C MET A 60 -12.83 7.48 5.99
N ALA A 61 -12.94 6.45 5.16
CA ALA A 61 -11.79 5.90 4.45
C ALA A 61 -11.50 6.85 3.29
N ASP A 62 -10.24 7.25 3.12
CA ASP A 62 -9.73 8.01 1.97
C ASP A 62 -9.95 7.28 0.63
N GLY A 63 -10.12 5.97 0.70
CA GLY A 63 -10.30 5.11 -0.45
C GLY A 63 -8.99 4.52 -0.92
N ASP A 64 -7.93 4.59 -0.10
CA ASP A 64 -6.67 3.90 -0.35
C ASP A 64 -6.87 2.38 -0.39
N GLY A 65 -6.10 1.70 -1.23
CA GLY A 65 -6.15 0.25 -1.36
C GLY A 65 -5.62 -0.41 -0.09
N ILE A 66 -4.50 0.12 0.41
CA ILE A 66 -3.87 -0.28 1.67
C ILE A 66 -3.32 0.96 2.42
N SER A 67 -3.69 1.14 3.69
CA SER A 67 -3.14 2.20 4.57
C SER A 67 -2.55 1.62 5.87
N ILE A 68 -1.26 1.86 6.17
CA ILE A 68 -0.48 1.13 7.20
C ILE A 68 0.32 2.04 8.16
N PHE A 69 0.43 1.61 9.44
CA PHE A 69 1.12 2.28 10.54
C PHE A 69 1.93 1.29 11.43
N GLY A 70 2.70 0.37 10.84
CA GLY A 70 3.46 -0.67 11.58
C GLY A 70 4.16 -1.69 10.67
N ALA A 71 4.80 -2.73 11.25
CA ALA A 71 5.61 -3.68 10.48
C ALA A 71 4.77 -4.76 9.78
N ILE A 72 4.89 -4.86 8.45
CA ILE A 72 3.96 -5.63 7.59
C ILE A 72 4.68 -6.22 6.37
N THR A 73 4.22 -7.39 5.91
CA THR A 73 4.59 -7.95 4.60
C THR A 73 3.37 -7.98 3.67
N ILE A 74 3.51 -7.42 2.48
CA ILE A 74 2.49 -7.40 1.43
C ILE A 74 3.07 -8.13 0.23
N SER A 75 2.51 -9.28 -0.13
CA SER A 75 3.10 -10.09 -1.21
C SER A 75 2.12 -10.84 -2.10
N ASN A 76 2.50 -11.07 -3.35
CA ASN A 76 1.71 -11.86 -4.31
C ASN A 76 0.27 -11.33 -4.49
N ASN A 77 0.07 -10.02 -4.33
CA ASN A 77 -1.23 -9.40 -4.57
C ASN A 77 -1.27 -8.79 -5.97
N LEU A 78 -2.48 -8.72 -6.54
CA LEU A 78 -2.76 -8.01 -7.79
C LEU A 78 -3.54 -6.73 -7.45
N PHE A 79 -2.98 -5.59 -7.84
CA PHE A 79 -3.63 -4.27 -7.72
C PHE A 79 -4.04 -3.77 -9.09
N THR A 80 -5.29 -3.31 -9.25
CA THR A 80 -5.77 -2.67 -10.49
C THR A 80 -6.84 -1.62 -10.19
N HIS A 81 -7.10 -0.72 -11.14
CA HIS A 81 -8.24 0.22 -11.12
C HIS A 81 -8.34 1.04 -9.83
N HIS A 82 -7.27 1.78 -9.51
CA HIS A 82 -7.15 2.51 -8.27
C HIS A 82 -6.24 3.75 -8.40
N ASN A 83 -6.71 4.90 -7.93
CA ASN A 83 -5.89 6.11 -7.92
C ASN A 83 -4.76 6.03 -6.87
N GLU A 84 -5.10 5.96 -5.58
CA GLU A 84 -4.15 5.98 -4.46
C GLU A 84 -3.92 4.57 -3.87
N VAL A 85 -2.98 3.80 -4.43
CA VAL A 85 -2.93 2.35 -4.19
C VAL A 85 -2.55 1.97 -2.76
N MET A 86 -1.45 2.51 -2.25
CA MET A 86 -0.87 2.09 -0.98
C MET A 86 -0.16 3.24 -0.28
N LEU A 87 -0.63 3.61 0.91
CA LEU A 87 -0.01 4.61 1.77
C LEU A 87 0.59 3.95 3.02
N LEU A 88 1.90 4.06 3.17
CA LEU A 88 2.66 3.50 4.29
C LEU A 88 3.21 4.64 5.14
N GLY A 89 2.58 4.88 6.29
CA GLY A 89 2.81 6.05 7.15
C GLY A 89 1.89 7.21 6.77
N HIS A 90 1.12 7.71 7.73
CA HIS A 90 0.00 8.63 7.47
C HIS A 90 0.36 10.11 7.60
N SER A 91 1.34 10.44 8.44
CA SER A 91 1.68 11.83 8.73
C SER A 91 3.18 12.07 8.73
N ASP A 92 3.59 13.14 8.05
CA ASP A 92 4.97 13.62 8.04
C ASP A 92 5.44 14.04 9.46
N SER A 93 4.51 14.37 10.37
CA SER A 93 4.83 14.73 11.76
C SER A 93 4.88 13.55 12.72
N TYR A 94 4.39 12.38 12.32
CA TYR A 94 4.30 11.20 13.21
C TYR A 94 5.59 10.39 13.22
N LYS A 95 6.62 10.94 13.88
CA LYS A 95 7.97 10.36 13.94
C LYS A 95 8.07 8.96 14.55
N ARG A 96 7.00 8.46 15.19
CA ARG A 96 6.95 7.07 15.68
C ARG A 96 6.95 6.05 14.53
N ASP A 97 6.56 6.45 13.31
CA ASP A 97 6.60 5.58 12.14
C ASP A 97 8.04 5.27 11.67
N LYS A 98 9.09 5.89 12.24
CA LYS A 98 10.48 5.58 11.91
C LYS A 98 10.88 4.13 12.18
N VAL A 99 10.22 3.46 13.13
CA VAL A 99 10.48 2.04 13.44
C VAL A 99 9.68 1.09 12.54
N MET A 100 8.85 1.63 11.65
CA MET A 100 8.08 0.83 10.69
C MET A 100 9.04 0.15 9.71
N GLN A 101 8.83 -1.15 9.51
CA GLN A 101 9.54 -1.94 8.52
C GLN A 101 8.52 -2.67 7.65
N VAL A 102 8.52 -2.41 6.35
CA VAL A 102 7.55 -3.02 5.44
C VAL A 102 8.28 -3.68 4.28
N THR A 103 7.83 -4.87 3.93
CA THR A 103 8.22 -5.54 2.69
C THR A 103 7.04 -5.55 1.74
N VAL A 104 7.21 -4.97 0.56
CA VAL A 104 6.24 -5.01 -0.54
C VAL A 104 6.91 -5.80 -1.65
N ALA A 105 6.59 -7.09 -1.77
CA ALA A 105 7.32 -7.99 -2.67
C ALA A 105 6.41 -8.91 -3.48
N TYR A 106 6.77 -9.16 -4.74
CA TYR A 106 6.07 -10.04 -5.68
C TYR A 106 4.62 -9.62 -5.95
N ASN A 107 4.27 -8.35 -5.72
CA ASN A 107 2.97 -7.84 -6.12
C ASN A 107 2.99 -7.44 -7.60
N HIS A 108 1.84 -7.52 -8.24
CA HIS A 108 1.63 -7.02 -9.58
C HIS A 108 0.79 -5.75 -9.53
N PHE A 109 1.38 -4.63 -9.91
CA PHE A 109 0.72 -3.35 -10.09
C PHE A 109 0.32 -3.22 -11.57
N GLY A 110 -0.96 -3.52 -11.82
CA GLY A 110 -1.55 -3.66 -13.15
C GLY A 110 -2.28 -2.41 -13.64
N GLU A 111 -3.18 -2.60 -14.59
CA GLU A 111 -3.89 -1.51 -15.27
C GLU A 111 -4.73 -0.61 -14.36
N GLY A 112 -4.95 0.62 -14.81
CA GLY A 112 -5.82 1.59 -14.15
C GLY A 112 -5.30 2.10 -12.81
N LEU A 113 -3.98 1.99 -12.57
CA LEU A 113 -3.32 2.55 -11.39
C LEU A 113 -2.75 3.93 -11.68
N VAL A 114 -2.85 4.85 -10.73
CA VAL A 114 -2.35 6.23 -10.91
C VAL A 114 -1.06 6.47 -10.14
N GLN A 115 -1.06 6.19 -8.83
CA GLN A 115 0.04 6.55 -7.92
C GLN A 115 0.10 5.71 -6.63
N ARG A 116 1.18 5.91 -5.86
CA ARG A 116 1.40 5.36 -4.50
C ARG A 116 1.55 3.85 -4.47
N MET A 117 2.53 3.30 -5.18
CA MET A 117 2.79 1.86 -5.27
C MET A 117 4.20 1.46 -4.77
N PRO A 118 4.57 1.70 -3.50
CA PRO A 118 3.85 2.42 -2.45
C PRO A 118 4.21 3.91 -2.39
N ARG A 119 3.45 4.67 -1.58
CA ARG A 119 3.92 5.95 -1.03
C ARG A 119 4.34 5.77 0.43
N CYS A 120 5.60 6.08 0.72
CA CYS A 120 6.27 5.76 1.98
C CYS A 120 6.60 6.99 2.83
N ARG A 121 6.55 6.85 4.17
CA ARG A 121 7.02 7.87 5.11
C ARG A 121 7.80 7.28 6.28
N HIS A 122 8.87 7.97 6.69
CA HIS A 122 9.75 7.68 7.84
C HIS A 122 10.48 6.33 7.86
N GLY A 123 9.74 5.23 7.79
CA GLY A 123 10.25 3.87 8.05
C GLY A 123 11.18 3.32 6.97
N TYR A 124 11.46 2.03 7.10
CA TYR A 124 12.23 1.25 6.16
C TYR A 124 11.31 0.40 5.27
N PHE A 125 11.54 0.43 3.97
CA PHE A 125 10.72 -0.24 2.97
C PHE A 125 11.60 -1.03 2.03
N HIS A 126 11.38 -2.33 1.95
CA HIS A 126 11.97 -3.17 0.91
C HIS A 126 10.92 -3.43 -0.17
N VAL A 127 11.24 -3.09 -1.42
CA VAL A 127 10.30 -3.08 -2.54
C VAL A 127 10.87 -3.89 -3.71
N ASN A 128 10.16 -4.95 -4.11
CA ASN A 128 10.49 -5.86 -5.20
C ASN A 128 9.22 -6.36 -5.91
N ASN A 129 8.70 -5.65 -6.90
CA ASN A 129 7.40 -5.89 -7.53
C ASN A 129 7.44 -5.70 -9.04
N ASP A 130 6.37 -6.15 -9.70
CA ASP A 130 6.13 -5.90 -11.12
C ASP A 130 5.19 -4.70 -11.28
N TYR A 131 5.63 -3.70 -12.02
CA TYR A 131 4.92 -2.48 -12.36
C TYR A 131 4.68 -2.44 -13.85
N THR A 132 3.46 -2.71 -14.27
CA THR A 132 3.14 -2.71 -15.71
C THR A 132 2.42 -1.44 -16.16
N HIS A 133 1.75 -0.74 -15.23
CA HIS A 133 1.01 0.48 -15.53
C HIS A 133 1.03 1.45 -14.35
N TRP A 134 1.23 2.73 -14.65
CA TRP A 134 0.95 3.85 -13.76
C TRP A 134 0.75 5.13 -14.57
N ASP A 135 -0.13 6.02 -14.11
CA ASP A 135 -0.42 7.28 -14.82
C ASP A 135 0.38 8.48 -14.29
N MET A 136 0.90 8.42 -13.06
CA MET A 136 1.62 9.54 -12.43
C MET A 136 3.01 9.14 -11.91
N HIS A 137 3.09 8.22 -10.95
CA HIS A 137 4.37 7.68 -10.44
C HIS A 137 4.15 6.29 -9.85
N ALA A 138 5.18 5.44 -9.88
CA ALA A 138 5.13 4.14 -9.24
C ALA A 138 5.39 4.25 -7.74
N ILE A 139 6.61 4.57 -7.35
CA ILE A 139 7.06 4.65 -5.96
C ILE A 139 7.20 6.12 -5.56
N GLY A 140 6.83 6.46 -4.33
CA GLY A 140 6.98 7.84 -3.84
C GLY A 140 7.25 7.91 -2.35
N GLY A 141 7.70 9.07 -1.88
CA GLY A 141 8.03 9.23 -0.47
C GLY A 141 7.99 10.66 0.05
N SER A 142 7.69 10.82 1.34
CA SER A 142 7.88 12.08 2.08
C SER A 142 8.33 11.81 3.51
N ALA A 143 8.87 12.82 4.19
CA ALA A 143 9.39 12.69 5.56
C ALA A 143 10.51 11.64 5.73
N ASN A 144 11.46 11.66 4.79
CA ASN A 144 12.70 10.86 4.83
C ASN A 144 12.50 9.36 5.07
N PRO A 145 11.74 8.65 4.21
CA PRO A 145 11.69 7.19 4.23
C PRO A 145 12.99 6.59 3.69
N THR A 146 13.35 5.39 4.15
CA THR A 146 14.38 4.58 3.49
C THR A 146 13.71 3.56 2.59
N ILE A 147 13.86 3.68 1.27
CA ILE A 147 13.25 2.78 0.29
C ILE A 147 14.36 2.00 -0.42
N ASN A 148 14.51 0.74 -0.03
CA ASN A 148 15.37 -0.20 -0.74
C ASN A 148 14.59 -0.83 -1.89
N SER A 149 14.85 -0.38 -3.11
CA SER A 149 14.17 -0.80 -4.33
C SER A 149 15.05 -1.79 -5.09
N GLU A 150 14.75 -3.10 -5.00
CA GLU A 150 15.58 -4.17 -5.56
C GLU A 150 14.75 -5.12 -6.41
N GLY A 151 15.22 -5.42 -7.63
CA GLY A 151 14.60 -6.45 -8.49
C GLY A 151 13.24 -6.09 -9.09
N ASN A 152 12.80 -4.84 -8.99
CA ASN A 152 11.54 -4.38 -9.57
C ASN A 152 11.54 -4.46 -11.11
N GLY A 153 10.44 -4.93 -11.69
CA GLY A 153 10.20 -4.91 -13.14
C GLY A 153 9.32 -3.73 -13.52
N TYR A 154 9.77 -2.85 -14.41
CA TYR A 154 9.03 -1.65 -14.83
C TYR A 154 8.70 -1.66 -16.32
N VAL A 155 7.43 -1.44 -16.65
CA VAL A 155 6.98 -1.10 -18.00
C VAL A 155 6.48 0.34 -17.97
N ALA A 156 7.35 1.27 -18.36
CA ALA A 156 7.08 2.69 -18.26
C ALA A 156 5.90 3.13 -19.16
N PRO A 157 5.06 4.08 -18.70
CA PRO A 157 4.00 4.64 -19.52
C PRO A 157 4.57 5.44 -20.69
N SER A 158 3.75 5.60 -21.74
CA SER A 158 4.12 6.40 -22.92
C SER A 158 4.28 7.89 -22.60
N ASN A 159 3.58 8.38 -21.57
CA ASN A 159 3.64 9.76 -21.11
C ASN A 159 5.03 10.08 -20.52
N PRO A 160 5.82 10.98 -21.13
CA PRO A 160 7.17 11.31 -20.66
C PRO A 160 7.21 11.91 -19.25
N ASN A 161 6.13 12.58 -18.81
CA ASN A 161 6.06 13.19 -17.48
C ASN A 161 5.81 12.17 -16.35
N ALA A 162 5.49 10.92 -16.70
CA ALA A 162 5.30 9.82 -15.76
C ALA A 162 6.35 8.72 -15.95
N LYS A 163 7.41 8.97 -16.75
CA LYS A 163 8.47 7.98 -17.00
C LYS A 163 9.40 7.79 -15.81
N GLU A 164 9.53 8.82 -14.97
CA GLU A 164 10.23 8.68 -13.71
C GLU A 164 9.36 7.83 -12.77
N ASP A 165 9.90 6.68 -12.39
CA ASP A 165 9.24 5.70 -11.53
C ASP A 165 9.14 6.20 -10.09
N SER A 166 10.07 7.08 -9.68
CA SER A 166 10.13 7.68 -8.35
C SER A 166 9.71 9.15 -8.29
N TYR A 167 8.89 9.50 -7.30
CA TYR A 167 8.68 10.90 -6.90
C TYR A 167 9.19 11.13 -5.47
N THR A 168 10.38 11.73 -5.34
CA THR A 168 10.97 12.09 -4.05
C THR A 168 11.72 13.42 -4.10
N ASN A 169 11.77 14.12 -2.96
CA ASN A 169 12.79 15.15 -2.73
C ASN A 169 14.18 14.45 -2.76
N PRO A 170 15.24 15.03 -3.36
CA PRO A 170 16.41 14.32 -3.92
C PRO A 170 17.37 13.59 -2.94
N GLU A 171 16.97 13.26 -1.71
CA GLU A 171 17.84 12.62 -0.69
C GLU A 171 17.57 11.12 -0.42
N SER A 172 16.66 10.46 -1.15
CA SER A 172 16.12 9.15 -0.73
C SER A 172 16.43 7.94 -1.63
N PHE A 173 17.41 8.03 -2.54
CA PHE A 173 17.90 6.87 -3.29
C PHE A 173 19.38 6.62 -2.95
N LEU A 174 19.60 5.70 -2.03
CA LEU A 174 20.88 5.03 -1.77
C LEU A 174 20.66 3.52 -1.79
#